data_AF-A0A0G0PVY2-F1
#
_entry.id   AF-A0A0G0PVY2-F1
#
_cell.length_a   1.000
_cell.length_b   1.000
_cell.length_c   1.000
_cell.angle_alpha   90.00
_cell.angle_beta   90.00
_cell.angle_gamma   90.00
#
_symmetry.space_group_name_H-M   'P 1'
#
loop_
_entity.id
_entity.type
_entity.pdbx_description
1 polymer ?
#
loop_
_entity_poly.entity_id
_entity_poly.type
_entity_poly.pdbx_seq_one_letter_code
_entity_poly.pdbx_strand_id
1 'polypeptide(L)'
;MQIQTGFFWHVHHEVLIEWCLGYNERRKYILKGKPKSEQKIRLRLFKRVGGSLPKEVVKTGQAHVKAWQALGKKTGPAYNEAWRVYYSTRKAYDKALKENMPAIEALHAKKCPNCPWDGKTIFPNKLS
;
A
#
# COMPACT_ATOMS: atom_id res chain seq x y z
N MET A 1 -12.01 -18.99 -1.80
CA MET A 1 -12.02 -17.75 -0.98
C MET A 1 -11.61 -16.60 -1.89
N GLN A 2 -12.41 -15.54 -2.02
CA GLN A 2 -12.13 -14.43 -2.95
C GLN A 2 -10.89 -13.65 -2.50
N ILE A 3 -9.94 -13.43 -3.40
CA ILE A 3 -8.75 -12.61 -3.12
C ILE A 3 -9.20 -11.15 -3.05
N GLN A 4 -9.18 -10.57 -1.86
CA GLN A 4 -9.45 -9.14 -1.70
C GLN A 4 -8.17 -8.36 -2.03
N THR A 5 -8.24 -7.55 -3.09
CA THR A 5 -7.17 -6.66 -3.54
C THR A 5 -7.65 -5.21 -3.62
N GLY A 6 -6.71 -4.27 -3.65
CA GLY A 6 -6.98 -2.83 -3.76
C GLY A 6 -6.13 -2.03 -2.79
N PHE A 7 -6.50 -0.77 -2.55
CA PHE A 7 -5.81 0.06 -1.57
C PHE A 7 -6.21 -0.28 -0.15
N PHE A 8 -5.20 -0.37 0.72
CA PHE A 8 -5.34 -0.59 2.15
C PHE A 8 -4.48 0.41 2.92
N TRP A 9 -4.94 0.77 4.11
CA TRP A 9 -4.15 1.53 5.07
C TRP A 9 -3.10 0.62 5.72
N HIS A 10 -1.91 1.15 5.94
CA HIS A 10 -0.87 0.53 6.79
C HIS A 10 -0.62 -0.94 6.49
N VAL A 11 -0.58 -1.31 5.21
CA VAL A 11 -0.19 -2.67 4.82
C VAL A 11 1.21 -2.92 5.35
N HIS A 12 2.15 -2.00 5.10
CA HIS A 12 3.42 -1.83 5.82
C HIS A 12 3.28 -0.75 6.90
N HIS A 13 4.06 -0.84 7.98
CA HIS A 13 3.89 0.07 9.14
C HIS A 13 4.40 1.48 8.88
N GLU A 14 5.24 1.61 7.86
CA GLU A 14 5.94 2.80 7.40
C GLU A 14 5.29 3.44 6.17
N VAL A 15 4.14 2.92 5.76
CA VAL A 15 3.42 3.36 4.56
C VAL A 15 1.97 3.67 4.96
N LEU A 16 1.51 4.89 4.66
CA LEU A 16 0.14 5.30 4.93
C LEU A 16 -0.86 4.47 4.10
N ILE A 17 -0.63 4.40 2.79
CA ILE A 17 -1.51 3.75 1.82
C ILE A 17 -0.69 2.99 0.76
N GLU A 18 -1.08 1.75 0.47
CA GLU A 18 -0.52 1.00 -0.65
C GLU A 18 -1.51 -0.03 -1.19
N TRP A 19 -1.20 -0.56 -2.37
CA TRP A 19 -1.98 -1.63 -2.97
C TRP A 19 -1.65 -2.98 -2.34
N CYS A 20 -2.67 -3.64 -1.78
CA CYS A 20 -2.56 -5.01 -1.28
C CYS A 20 -3.06 -5.99 -2.34
N LEU A 21 -2.28 -7.03 -2.60
CA LEU A 21 -2.60 -8.11 -3.54
C LEU A 21 -3.33 -9.30 -2.91
N GLY A 22 -3.40 -9.34 -1.58
CA GLY A 22 -3.93 -10.47 -0.85
C GLY A 22 -4.14 -10.13 0.60
N TYR A 23 -5.36 -9.71 0.95
CA TYR A 23 -5.72 -9.36 2.32
C TYR A 23 -5.43 -10.49 3.32
N ASN A 24 -5.86 -11.71 2.99
CA ASN A 24 -5.73 -12.85 3.89
C ASN A 24 -4.27 -13.30 4.02
N GLU A 25 -3.52 -13.25 2.93
CA GLU A 25 -2.09 -13.54 2.88
C GLU A 25 -1.32 -12.56 3.76
N ARG A 26 -1.62 -11.25 3.67
CA ARG A 26 -0.98 -10.25 4.51
C ARG A 26 -1.33 -10.43 5.99
N ARG A 27 -2.59 -10.75 6.33
CA ARG A 27 -2.97 -11.07 7.73
C ARG A 27 -2.23 -12.27 8.28
N LYS A 28 -2.14 -13.36 7.51
CA LYS A 28 -1.37 -14.55 7.87
C LYS A 28 0.10 -14.22 8.09
N TYR A 29 0.70 -13.40 7.21
CA TYR A 29 2.07 -12.94 7.36
C TYR A 29 2.28 -12.10 8.63
N ILE A 30 1.35 -11.20 8.97
CA ILE A 30 1.42 -10.43 10.23
C ILE A 30 1.41 -11.36 11.45
N LEU A 31 0.48 -12.33 11.47
CA LEU A 31 0.35 -13.28 12.59
C LEU A 31 1.56 -14.22 12.73
N LYS A 32 2.15 -14.64 11.61
CA LYS A 32 3.28 -15.58 11.58
C LYS A 32 4.62 -14.90 11.85
N GLY A 33 4.87 -13.73 11.26
CA GLY A 33 6.23 -13.19 11.12
C GLY A 33 6.49 -11.85 11.81
N LYS A 34 5.47 -11.13 12.31
CA LYS A 34 5.69 -9.83 12.98
C LYS A 34 5.77 -9.99 14.51
N PRO A 35 6.52 -9.13 15.21
CA PRO A 35 6.62 -9.16 16.67
C PRO A 35 5.24 -9.20 17.34
N LYS A 36 5.05 -10.04 18.35
CA LYS A 36 3.74 -10.26 18.99
C LYS A 36 3.10 -8.97 19.50
N SER A 37 3.90 -8.07 20.06
CA SER A 37 3.48 -6.74 20.52
C SER A 37 2.97 -5.82 19.40
N GLU A 38 3.32 -6.08 18.14
CA GLU A 38 2.90 -5.28 16.98
C GLU A 38 1.67 -5.85 16.28
N GLN A 39 1.39 -7.14 16.42
CA GLN A 39 0.37 -7.81 15.62
C GLN A 39 -1.02 -7.19 15.82
N LYS A 40 -1.39 -6.88 17.07
CA LYS A 40 -2.69 -6.30 17.42
C LYS A 40 -2.92 -4.99 16.66
N ILE A 41 -1.94 -4.09 16.65
CA ILE A 41 -2.11 -2.79 15.98
C ILE A 41 -2.01 -2.89 14.46
N ARG A 42 -1.08 -3.70 13.93
CA ARG A 42 -0.97 -3.97 12.48
C ARG A 42 -2.29 -4.51 11.93
N LEU A 43 -2.89 -5.50 12.60
CA LEU A 43 -4.17 -6.07 12.18
C LEU A 43 -5.34 -5.09 12.33
N ARG A 44 -5.35 -4.27 13.39
CA ARG A 44 -6.39 -3.24 13.60
C ARG A 44 -6.36 -2.18 12.51
N LEU A 45 -5.17 -1.75 12.09
CA LEU A 45 -4.98 -0.65 11.14
C LEU A 45 -4.95 -1.11 9.69
N PHE A 46 -4.59 -2.37 9.42
CA PHE A 46 -4.62 -2.98 8.09
C PHE A 46 -6.05 -3.20 7.60
N LYS A 47 -6.64 -2.14 7.03
CA LYS A 47 -8.03 -2.07 6.57
C LYS A 47 -8.09 -1.57 5.14
N ARG A 48 -9.05 -2.06 4.37
CA ARG A 48 -9.31 -1.57 3.01
C ARG A 48 -9.67 -0.08 3.09
N VAL A 49 -9.16 0.71 2.15
CA VAL A 49 -9.57 2.10 2.02
C VAL A 49 -11.06 2.16 1.68
N GLY A 50 -11.84 2.80 2.54
CA GLY A 50 -13.25 3.11 2.29
C GLY A 50 -13.44 4.58 1.90
N GLY A 51 -14.49 4.87 1.13
CA GLY A 51 -14.70 6.19 0.53
C GLY A 51 -14.00 6.34 -0.83
N SER A 52 -13.99 7.57 -1.35
CA SER A 52 -13.43 7.87 -2.67
C SER A 52 -12.00 8.41 -2.55
N LEU A 53 -11.04 7.64 -3.06
CA LEU A 53 -9.69 8.14 -3.30
C LEU A 53 -9.68 9.06 -4.54
N PRO A 54 -8.72 9.98 -4.65
CA PRO A 54 -8.50 10.73 -5.87
C PRO A 54 -8.32 9.81 -7.08
N LYS A 55 -9.04 10.12 -8.17
CA LYS A 55 -9.13 9.25 -9.36
C LYS A 55 -7.75 8.91 -9.94
N GLU A 56 -6.85 9.89 -9.98
CA GLU A 56 -5.49 9.71 -10.49
C GLU A 56 -4.66 8.74 -9.65
N VAL A 57 -4.80 8.76 -8.31
CA VAL A 57 -4.15 7.79 -7.41
C VAL A 57 -4.64 6.39 -7.72
N VAL A 58 -5.96 6.22 -7.90
CA VAL A 58 -6.55 4.92 -8.22
C VAL A 58 -6.04 4.39 -9.57
N LYS A 59 -6.09 5.24 -10.60
CA LYS A 59 -5.70 4.90 -11.96
C LYS A 59 -4.21 4.54 -12.05
N THR A 60 -3.33 5.39 -11.53
CA THR A 60 -1.88 5.18 -11.57
C THR A 60 -1.44 4.00 -10.71
N GLY A 61 -2.03 3.81 -9.53
CA GLY A 61 -1.72 2.64 -8.68
C GLY A 61 -2.15 1.32 -9.32
N GLN A 62 -3.31 1.26 -9.98
CA GLN A 62 -3.71 0.10 -10.78
C GLN A 62 -2.73 -0.18 -11.93
N ALA A 63 -2.30 0.86 -12.64
CA ALA A 63 -1.34 0.72 -13.73
C ALA A 63 0.03 0.21 -13.23
N HIS A 64 0.53 0.77 -12.13
CA HIS A 64 1.78 0.34 -11.49
C HIS A 64 1.74 -1.12 -11.04
N VAL A 65 0.64 -1.55 -10.41
CA VAL A 65 0.48 -2.95 -9.96
C VAL A 65 0.43 -3.91 -11.14
N LYS A 66 -0.30 -3.56 -12.21
CA LYS A 66 -0.31 -4.37 -13.44
C LYS A 66 1.09 -4.48 -14.05
N ALA A 67 1.84 -3.38 -14.09
CA ALA A 67 3.21 -3.38 -14.60
C ALA A 67 4.16 -4.21 -13.74
N TRP A 68 4.05 -4.13 -12.40
CA TRP A 68 4.84 -4.96 -11.48
C TRP A 68 4.54 -6.45 -11.64
N GLN A 69 3.26 -6.84 -11.75
CA GLN A 69 2.86 -8.23 -12.02
C GLN A 69 3.35 -8.73 -13.38
N ALA A 70 3.35 -7.87 -14.40
CA ALA A 70 3.88 -8.21 -15.72
C ALA A 70 5.40 -8.41 -15.68
N LEU A 71 6.13 -7.50 -15.03
CA LEU A 71 7.58 -7.57 -14.86
C LEU A 71 8.03 -8.87 -14.20
N GLY A 72 7.34 -9.30 -13.13
CA GLY A 72 7.65 -10.55 -12.41
C GLY A 72 7.51 -11.83 -13.25
N LYS A 73 6.96 -11.75 -14.47
CA LYS A 73 6.81 -12.87 -15.41
C LYS A 73 7.81 -12.83 -16.57
N LYS A 74 8.67 -11.82 -16.64
CA LYS A 74 9.59 -11.62 -17.77
C LYS A 74 11.02 -12.00 -17.41
N THR A 75 11.73 -12.50 -18.41
CA THR A 75 13.17 -12.82 -18.36
C THR A 75 13.82 -12.35 -19.67
N GLY A 76 15.16 -12.29 -19.69
CA GLY A 76 15.91 -11.95 -20.90
C GLY A 76 15.53 -10.57 -21.49
N PRO A 77 15.54 -10.41 -22.82
CA PRO A 77 15.26 -9.13 -23.46
C PRO A 77 13.89 -8.50 -23.11
N ALA A 78 12.86 -9.34 -22.89
CA ALA A 78 11.53 -8.89 -22.50
C ALA A 78 11.49 -8.26 -21.09
N TYR A 79 12.49 -8.54 -20.24
CA TYR A 79 12.61 -7.91 -18.92
C TYR A 79 12.88 -6.41 -19.05
N ASN A 80 13.76 -6.00 -19.95
CA ASN A 80 14.17 -4.59 -20.08
C ASN A 80 13.00 -3.69 -20.47
N GLU A 81 12.14 -4.16 -21.39
CA GLU A 81 10.93 -3.43 -21.78
C GLU A 81 9.92 -3.35 -20.63
N ALA A 82 9.64 -4.49 -19.97
CA ALA A 82 8.74 -4.51 -18.82
C ALA A 82 9.26 -3.65 -17.66
N TRP A 83 10.58 -3.58 -17.47
CA TRP A 83 11.22 -2.73 -16.47
C TRP A 83 10.98 -1.24 -16.76
N ARG A 84 11.08 -0.80 -18.02
CA ARG A 84 10.78 0.59 -18.41
C ARG A 84 9.32 0.94 -18.11
N VAL A 85 8.38 0.04 -18.42
CA VAL A 85 6.96 0.23 -18.13
C VAL A 85 6.71 0.28 -16.61
N TYR A 86 7.31 -0.64 -15.85
CA TYR A 86 7.25 -0.63 -14.39
C TYR A 86 7.79 0.68 -13.80
N TYR A 87 8.97 1.13 -14.25
CA TYR A 87 9.58 2.36 -13.79
C TYR A 87 8.72 3.60 -14.09
N SER A 88 8.22 3.70 -15.32
CA SER A 88 7.36 4.82 -15.74
C SER A 88 6.05 4.88 -14.95
N THR A 89 5.37 3.73 -14.79
CA THR A 89 4.13 3.65 -13.99
C THR A 89 4.36 3.90 -12.51
N ARG A 90 5.49 3.45 -11.95
CA ARG A 90 5.91 3.79 -10.58
C ARG A 90 6.08 5.30 -10.41
N LYS A 91 6.82 5.96 -11.32
CA LYS A 91 7.01 7.41 -11.26
C LYS A 91 5.68 8.19 -11.32
N ALA A 92 4.75 7.75 -12.16
CA ALA A 92 3.41 8.35 -12.25
C ALA A 92 2.61 8.14 -10.96
N TYR A 93 2.69 6.95 -10.36
CA TYR A 93 2.02 6.65 -9.10
C TYR A 93 2.61 7.45 -7.92
N ASP A 94 3.94 7.52 -7.81
CA ASP A 94 4.62 8.30 -6.78
C ASP A 94 4.27 9.79 -6.89
N LYS A 95 4.20 10.33 -8.12
CA LYS A 95 3.73 11.69 -8.37
C LYS A 95 2.28 11.88 -7.93
N ALA A 96 1.38 10.98 -8.31
CA ALA A 96 -0.04 11.06 -7.95
C ALA A 96 -0.24 10.99 -6.42
N LEU A 97 0.51 10.13 -5.71
CA LEU A 97 0.49 10.11 -4.24
C LEU A 97 0.95 11.44 -3.65
N LYS A 98 2.07 11.98 -4.13
CA LYS A 98 2.61 13.25 -3.62
C LYS A 98 1.64 14.40 -3.80
N GLU A 99 1.06 14.57 -4.98
CA GLU A 99 0.13 15.67 -5.30
C GLU A 99 -1.20 15.54 -4.55
N ASN A 100 -1.59 14.32 -4.15
CA ASN A 100 -2.86 14.05 -3.51
C ASN A 100 -2.75 13.71 -2.02
N MET A 101 -1.55 13.79 -1.43
CA MET A 101 -1.32 13.38 -0.04
C MET A 101 -2.26 14.09 0.95
N PRO A 102 -2.50 15.42 0.87
CA PRO A 102 -3.42 16.09 1.78
C PRO A 102 -4.84 15.51 1.75
N ALA A 103 -5.34 15.13 0.57
CA ALA A 103 -6.66 14.50 0.43
C ALA A 103 -6.69 13.08 0.99
N ILE A 104 -5.60 12.33 0.81
CA ILE A 104 -5.43 10.97 1.36
C ILE A 104 -5.38 11.02 2.90
N GLU A 105 -4.61 11.94 3.47
CA GLU A 105 -4.50 12.16 4.92
C GLU A 105 -5.83 12.60 5.52
N ALA A 106 -6.55 13.52 4.86
CA ALA A 106 -7.88 13.93 5.29
C ALA A 106 -8.89 12.76 5.27
N LEU A 107 -8.80 11.87 4.29
CA LEU A 107 -9.61 10.65 4.25
C LEU A 107 -9.21 9.68 5.36
N HIS A 108 -7.90 9.48 5.57
CA HIS A 108 -7.37 8.60 6.61
C HIS A 108 -7.80 9.05 8.01
N ALA A 109 -7.67 10.33 8.34
CA ALA A 109 -8.10 10.89 9.62
C ALA A 109 -9.58 10.59 9.91
N LYS A 110 -10.44 10.64 8.89
CA LYS A 110 -11.88 10.30 9.00
C LYS A 110 -12.15 8.81 9.13
N LYS A 111 -11.35 7.96 8.47
CA LYS A 111 -11.61 6.51 8.34
C LYS A 111 -10.79 5.64 9.31
N CYS A 112 -9.78 6.22 9.96
CA CYS A 112 -8.85 5.53 10.84
C CYS A 112 -8.71 6.28 12.18
N PRO A 113 -9.78 6.37 12.99
CA PRO A 113 -9.73 7.07 14.27
C PRO A 113 -8.73 6.40 15.22
N ASN A 114 -8.07 7.20 16.07
CA ASN A 114 -7.06 6.74 17.03
C ASN A 114 -5.87 5.99 16.38
N CYS A 115 -5.50 6.40 15.16
CA CYS A 115 -4.32 5.91 14.47
C CYS A 115 -3.07 6.64 15.00
N PRO A 116 -2.02 5.92 15.44
CA PRO A 116 -0.78 6.53 15.91
C PRO A 116 0.20 6.88 14.76
N TRP A 117 -0.31 6.98 13.53
CA TRP A 117 0.51 7.35 12.38
C TRP A 117 1.08 8.76 12.58
N ASP A 118 2.41 8.88 12.56
CA ASP A 118 3.13 10.14 12.77
C ASP A 118 3.67 10.76 11.46
N GLY A 119 3.23 10.27 10.30
CA GLY A 119 3.78 10.63 9.00
C GLY A 119 4.90 9.70 8.53
N LYS A 120 5.45 8.86 9.42
CA LYS A 120 6.54 7.92 9.13
C LYS A 120 6.21 6.48 9.50
N THR A 121 5.53 6.25 10.62
CA THR A 121 5.27 4.92 11.17
C THR A 121 4.01 4.89 12.03
N ILE A 122 3.40 3.71 12.19
CA ILE A 122 2.36 3.44 13.21
C ILE A 122 2.94 3.04 14.58
N PHE A 123 4.26 3.12 14.74
CA PHE A 123 4.98 2.81 15.98
C PHE A 123 5.89 3.98 16.42
N PRO A 124 5.34 5.17 16.72
CA PRO A 124 6.13 6.37 17.00
C PRO A 124 7.07 6.22 18.21
N ASN A 125 6.73 5.35 19.16
CA ASN A 125 7.52 5.14 20.39
C ASN A 125 8.54 3.99 20.29
N LYS A 126 8.71 3.40 19.10
CA LYS A 126 9.81 2.44 18.87
C LYS A 126 11.00 3.21 18.31
N LEU A 127 12.13 3.14 19.02
CA LEU A 127 13.42 3.44 18.43
C LEU A 127 13.62 2.48 17.25
N SER A 128 13.81 3.04 16.05
CA SER A 128 13.97 2.32 14.79
C SER A 128 15.30 1.59 14.71
#